data_AF-X1H069-F1
#
_entry.id   AF-X1H069-F1
#
_cell.length_a   1.000
_cell.length_b   1.000
_cell.length_c   1.000
_cell.angle_alpha   90.00
_cell.angle_beta   90.00
_cell.angle_gamma   90.00
#
_symmetry.space_group_name_H-M   'P 1'
#
loop_
_entity.id
_entity.type
_entity.pdbx_description
1 polymer ?
#
loop_
_entity_poly.entity_id
_entity_poly.type
_entity_poly.pdbx_seq_one_letter_code
_entity_poly.pdbx_strand_id
1 'polypeptide(L)' 'MAKTMNRYVLGIIENMSGFKCPHCNEYIDLYPPGGAEKASKDFNVKFLGKIPFEVEVG' A
#
# COMPACT_ATOMS: atom_id res chain seq x y z
N MET A 1 2.33 -14.69 -12.61
CA MET A 1 1.43 -14.26 -13.70
C MET A 1 2.04 -13.17 -14.58
N ALA A 2 2.43 -12.00 -14.05
CA ALA A 2 3.03 -10.93 -14.87
C ALA A 2 4.24 -11.41 -15.72
N LYS A 3 5.17 -12.16 -15.11
CA LYS A 3 6.30 -12.78 -15.83
C LYS A 3 5.85 -13.74 -16.95
N THR A 4 4.83 -14.56 -16.69
CA THR A 4 4.26 -15.52 -17.64
C THR A 4 3.61 -14.83 -18.84
N MET A 5 3.00 -13.66 -18.63
CA MET A 5 2.36 -12.86 -19.68
C MET A 5 3.30 -11.86 -20.35
N ASN A 6 4.61 -11.97 -20.10
CA ASN A 6 5.63 -11.05 -20.62
C ASN A 6 5.33 -9.56 -20.29
N ARG A 7 4.87 -9.29 -19.06
CA ARG A 7 4.61 -7.93 -18.56
C ARG A 7 5.59 -7.56 -17.44
N TYR A 8 6.11 -6.34 -17.51
CA TYR A 8 6.94 -5.77 -16.44
C TYR A 8 6.07 -5.29 -15.28
N VAL A 9 6.50 -5.62 -14.06
CA VAL A 9 5.92 -5.07 -12.83
C VAL A 9 6.59 -3.74 -12.55
N LEU A 10 5.84 -2.65 -12.60
CA LEU A 10 6.37 -1.30 -12.36
C LEU A 10 6.67 -1.03 -10.88
N GLY A 11 5.91 -1.67 -10.00
CA GLY A 11 6.10 -1.61 -8.57
C GLY A 11 4.89 -2.09 -7.78
N ILE A 12 4.94 -1.91 -6.47
CA ILE A 12 3.90 -2.30 -5.51
C ILE A 12 3.38 -1.03 -4.83
N ILE A 13 2.06 -0.94 -4.69
CA ILE A 13 1.36 0.07 -3.89
C ILE A 13 0.66 -0.67 -2.74
N GLU A 14 0.79 -0.16 -1.51
CA GLU A 14 0.01 -0.63 -0.36
C GLU A 14 -1.33 0.13 -0.33
N ASN A 15 -2.43 -0.52 -0.69
CA ASN A 15 -3.76 0.07 -0.59
C ASN A 15 -4.32 -0.07 0.84
N MET A 16 -5.17 0.87 1.26
CA MET A 16 -5.79 0.90 2.59
C MET A 16 -4.76 0.85 3.74
N SER A 17 -3.67 1.61 3.63
CA SER A 17 -2.59 1.56 4.63
C SER A 17 -3.02 2.03 6.02
N GLY A 18 -3.94 3.01 6.06
CA GLY A 18 -4.38 3.66 7.27
C GLY A 18 -5.24 4.87 6.94
N PHE A 19 -5.78 5.54 7.95
CA PHE A 19 -6.60 6.73 7.77
C PHE A 19 -6.31 7.75 8.87
N LYS A 20 -6.69 9.00 8.62
CA LYS A 20 -6.63 10.06 9.63
C LYS A 20 -7.90 10.01 10.46
N CYS A 21 -7.78 9.80 11.77
CA CYS A 21 -8.92 9.78 12.67
C CYS A 21 -9.66 11.13 12.61
N PRO A 22 -10.97 11.16 12.28
CA PRO A 22 -11.71 12.41 12.18
C PRO A 22 -11.92 13.11 13.53
N HIS A 23 -11.71 12.40 14.65
CA HIS A 23 -11.91 12.92 16.00
C HIS A 23 -10.65 13.56 16.60
N CYS A 24 -9.49 12.92 16.44
CA CYS A 24 -8.24 13.34 17.07
C CYS A 24 -7.13 13.70 16.07
N ASN A 25 -7.36 13.53 14.77
CA ASN A 25 -6.42 13.86 13.69
C ASN A 25 -5.15 13.00 13.66
N GLU A 26 -5.04 11.97 14.53
CA GLU A 26 -3.95 11.00 14.50
C GLU A 26 -4.09 10.03 13.33
N TYR A 27 -2.95 9.56 12.81
CA TYR A 27 -2.93 8.56 11.77
C TYR A 27 -3.05 7.16 12.39
N ILE A 28 -4.01 6.38 11.92
CA ILE A 28 -4.26 5.02 12.39
C ILE A 28 -3.95 4.07 11.25
N ASP A 29 -2.97 3.19 11.45
CA ASP A 29 -2.69 2.08 10.53
C ASP A 29 -3.86 1.09 10.58
N LEU A 30 -4.44 0.74 9.43
CA LEU A 30 -5.53 -0.25 9.35
C LEU A 30 -5.03 -1.69 9.54
N TYR A 31 -3.79 -1.93 9.13
CA TYR A 31 -3.09 -3.21 9.23
C TYR A 31 -1.65 -2.94 9.68
N PRO A 32 -0.95 -3.94 10.25
CA PRO A 32 0.48 -3.80 10.53
C PRO A 32 1.25 -3.32 9.29
N PRO A 33 1.96 -2.19 9.37
CA PRO A 33 2.55 -1.56 8.19
C PRO A 33 3.75 -2.35 7.66
N GLY A 34 4.08 -2.15 6.38
CA GLY A 34 5.35 -2.60 5.79
C GLY A 34 5.30 -3.95 5.08
N GLY A 35 4.12 -4.56 4.98
CA GLY A 35 3.93 -5.79 4.19
C GLY A 35 4.30 -5.58 2.72
N ALA A 36 3.87 -4.47 2.12
CA ALA A 36 4.19 -4.15 0.73
C ALA A 36 5.68 -3.78 0.52
N GLU A 37 6.31 -3.09 1.48
CA GLU A 37 7.74 -2.75 1.45
C GLU A 37 8.63 -3.99 1.57
N LYS A 38 8.21 -4.96 2.39
CA LYS A 38 8.89 -6.26 2.45
C LYS A 38 8.76 -7.00 1.13
N ALA A 39 7.53 -7.11 0.61
CA ALA A 39 7.28 -7.77 -0.67
C ALA A 39 8.06 -7.12 -1.82
N SER A 40 8.22 -5.79 -1.82
CA SER A 40 8.97 -5.10 -2.88
C SER A 40 10.44 -5.52 -2.88
N LYS A 41 11.04 -5.71 -1.70
CA LYS A 41 12.40 -6.23 -1.55
C LYS A 41 12.49 -7.70 -1.98
N ASP A 42 11.56 -8.53 -1.50
CA ASP A 42 11.54 -9.97 -1.79
C ASP A 42 11.40 -10.25 -3.30
N PHE A 43 10.62 -9.44 -4.01
CA PHE A 43 10.41 -9.58 -5.46
C PHE A 43 11.32 -8.72 -6.32
N ASN A 44 12.21 -7.92 -5.72
CA ASN A 44 13.07 -6.94 -6.39
C ASN A 44 12.28 -6.03 -7.35
N VAL A 45 11.21 -5.43 -6.84
CA VAL A 45 10.36 -4.47 -7.55
C VAL A 45 10.28 -3.17 -6.75
N LYS A 46 9.96 -2.04 -7.41
CA LYS A 46 9.89 -0.75 -6.72
C LYS A 46 8.71 -0.73 -5.74
N PHE A 47 8.92 -0.19 -4.55
CA PHE A 47 7.81 0.25 -3.71
C PHE A 47 7.42 1.66 -4.16
N LEU A 48 6.16 1.84 -4.56
CA LEU A 48 5.66 3.11 -5.10
C LEU A 48 4.98 3.95 -4.02
N GLY A 49 4.69 3.38 -2.86
CA GLY A 49 4.10 4.08 -1.72
C GLY A 49 2.82 3.44 -1.22
N LYS A 50 2.08 4.22 -0.44
CA LYS A 50 0.87 3.81 0.28
C LYS A 50 -0.29 4.72 -0.08
N ILE A 51 -1.48 4.14 -0.22
CA ILE A 51 -2.73 4.88 -0.39
C ILE A 51 -3.55 4.72 0.89
N PRO A 52 -3.86 5.82 1.60
CA PRO A 52 -4.69 5.75 2.80
C PRO A 52 -6.13 5.35 2.45
N PHE A 53 -6.84 4.82 3.44
CA PHE A 53 -8.26 4.58 3.36
C PHE A 53 -9.03 5.90 3.53
N GLU A 54 -10.01 6.10 2.66
CA GLU A 54 -10.88 7.26 2.67
C GLU A 54 -12.07 6.99 3.59
N VAL A 55 -12.23 7.82 4.63
CA VAL A 55 -13.29 7.67 5.64
C VAL A 55 -14.56 8.46 5.30
N GLU A 56 -14.47 9.36 4.31
CA GLU A 56 -15.63 10.11 3.84
C GLU A 56 -16.43 9.24 2.88
N VAL A 57 -17.71 9.02 3.20
CA VAL A 57 -18.70 8.49 2.27
C VAL A 57 -19.52 9.69 1.83
N GLY A 58 -19.40 10.05 0.55
CA GLY A 58 -20.14 11.16 -0.05
C GLY A 58 -21.65 10.97 -0.10
#